data_AF-A0A502CV36-F1
#
_entry.id   AF-A0A502CV36-F1
#
_cell.length_a   1.000
_cell.length_b   1.000
_cell.length_c   1.000
_cell.angle_alpha   90.00
_cell.angle_beta   90.00
_cell.angle_gamma   90.00
#
_symmetry.space_group_name_H-M   'P 1'
#
loop_
_entity.id
_entity.type
_entity.pdbx_description
1 polymer ?
#
loop_
_entity_poly.entity_id
_entity_poly.type
_entity_poly.pdbx_seq_one_letter_code
_entity_poly.pdbx_strand_id
1 'polypeptide(L)'
;MRMLSTVMPGVAQVRGQTGPYAAAWRAANVVALAGGPSGEPLWVALGDSMTQGIGAPAPDRGWVGQFADHLTAAGRPHRVVNLSVTGARVQDVIDQQLPALRALLDSGFVPDLVTVVIGSNDVISPRVRAGLTERFAELLDGLPNGSVVANLPNPHREARRVEALLRQREREGRLVVADMRAHGPRSWRGKLAADKFHPNDAGYAAMARVFDIALGLEGAR
;
A
#
# COMPACT_ATOMS: atom_id res chain seq x y z
N MET A 1 12.38 20.34 -11.47
CA MET A 1 12.64 19.11 -10.67
C MET A 1 13.98 18.40 -10.95
N ARG A 2 14.80 18.82 -11.92
CA ARG A 2 16.13 18.22 -12.21
C ARG A 2 17.29 18.65 -11.29
N MET A 3 17.15 19.73 -10.52
CA MET A 3 18.29 20.29 -9.73
C MET A 3 18.47 19.68 -8.34
N LEU A 4 17.48 19.00 -7.76
CA LEU A 4 17.59 18.40 -6.42
C LEU A 4 18.34 17.06 -6.41
N SER A 5 18.41 16.34 -7.53
CA SER A 5 19.09 15.04 -7.62
C SER A 5 20.62 15.13 -7.58
N THR A 6 21.18 16.32 -7.83
CA THR A 6 22.63 16.53 -7.87
C THR A 6 23.23 16.82 -6.49
N VAL A 7 22.41 17.03 -5.45
CA VAL A 7 22.84 17.64 -4.18
C VAL A 7 22.78 16.68 -2.97
N MET A 8 22.13 15.51 -3.08
CA MET A 8 22.05 14.54 -1.95
C MET A 8 22.17 13.08 -2.41
N PRO A 9 23.29 12.38 -2.13
CA PRO A 9 23.51 10.99 -2.55
C PRO A 9 22.40 10.02 -2.13
N GLY A 10 21.81 10.21 -0.94
CA GLY A 10 20.70 9.38 -0.45
C GLY A 10 19.43 9.49 -1.30
N VAL A 11 19.13 10.65 -1.88
CA VAL A 11 17.96 10.85 -2.76
C VAL A 11 18.20 10.14 -4.10
N ALA A 12 19.40 10.23 -4.66
CA ALA A 12 19.74 9.55 -5.91
C ALA A 12 19.70 8.02 -5.74
N GLN A 13 20.25 7.51 -4.63
CA GLN A 13 20.22 6.10 -4.27
C GLN A 13 18.78 5.56 -4.21
N VAL A 14 17.90 6.21 -3.43
CA VAL A 14 16.51 5.75 -3.27
C VAL A 14 15.73 5.88 -4.58
N ARG A 15 15.91 6.96 -5.35
CA ARG A 15 15.31 7.08 -6.69
C ARG A 15 15.76 6.01 -7.67
N GLY A 16 16.99 5.51 -7.53
CA GLY A 16 17.51 4.38 -8.30
C GLY A 16 16.73 3.07 -8.09
N GLN A 17 15.95 2.96 -7.02
CA GLN A 17 15.16 1.76 -6.70
C GLN A 17 13.87 1.66 -7.53
N THR A 18 13.29 2.78 -7.98
CA THR A 18 11.96 2.80 -8.64
C THR A 18 11.83 1.81 -9.79
N GLY A 19 12.77 1.84 -10.74
CA GLY A 19 12.74 0.95 -11.90
C GLY A 19 12.94 -0.52 -11.55
N PRO A 20 14.05 -0.88 -10.86
CA PRO A 20 14.31 -2.25 -10.43
C PRO A 20 13.20 -2.87 -9.57
N TYR A 21 12.60 -2.10 -8.66
CA TYR A 21 11.56 -2.62 -7.76
C TYR A 21 10.26 -2.86 -8.52
N ALA A 22 9.88 -1.95 -9.43
CA ALA A 22 8.74 -2.17 -10.32
C ALA A 22 8.94 -3.40 -11.22
N ALA A 23 10.16 -3.61 -11.74
CA ALA A 23 10.48 -4.79 -12.55
C ALA A 23 10.40 -6.09 -11.73
N ALA A 24 10.92 -6.08 -10.50
CA ALA A 24 10.85 -7.23 -9.60
C ALA A 24 9.39 -7.60 -9.27
N TRP A 25 8.54 -6.63 -8.94
CA TRP A 25 7.12 -6.88 -8.69
C TRP A 25 6.39 -7.39 -9.93
N ARG A 26 6.68 -6.87 -11.12
CA ARG A 26 6.09 -7.41 -12.36
C ARG A 26 6.47 -8.87 -12.58
N ALA A 27 7.73 -9.25 -12.36
CA ALA A 27 8.17 -10.63 -12.46
C ALA A 27 7.49 -11.53 -11.41
N ALA A 28 7.40 -11.06 -10.16
CA ALA A 28 6.71 -11.78 -9.08
C ALA A 28 5.21 -11.95 -9.37
N ASN A 29 4.54 -10.93 -9.91
CA ASN A 29 3.12 -11.00 -10.28
C ASN A 29 2.87 -12.08 -11.34
N VAL A 30 3.75 -12.23 -12.33
CA VAL A 30 3.65 -13.31 -13.34
C VAL A 30 3.72 -14.68 -12.67
N VAL A 31 4.65 -14.88 -11.75
CA VAL A 31 4.79 -16.13 -10.99
C VAL A 31 3.56 -16.38 -10.11
N ALA A 32 3.06 -15.37 -9.40
CA ALA A 32 1.89 -15.46 -8.54
C ALA A 32 0.63 -15.89 -9.31
N LEU A 33 0.47 -15.41 -10.56
CA LEU A 33 -0.68 -15.72 -11.40
C LEU A 33 -0.53 -17.04 -12.17
N ALA A 34 0.69 -17.57 -12.34
CA ALA A 34 0.95 -18.81 -13.07
C ALA A 34 0.29 -20.05 -12.45
N GLY A 35 0.03 -20.04 -11.13
CA GLY A 35 -0.68 -21.12 -10.42
C GLY A 35 -2.18 -21.24 -10.76
N GLY A 36 -2.70 -20.35 -11.61
CA GLY A 36 -4.12 -20.31 -11.97
C GLY A 36 -5.04 -19.82 -10.84
N PRO A 37 -6.36 -19.77 -11.11
CA PRO A 37 -7.34 -19.22 -10.17
C PRO A 37 -7.55 -20.05 -8.89
N SER A 38 -7.37 -21.37 -8.97
CA SER A 38 -7.67 -22.31 -7.87
C SER A 38 -6.47 -22.62 -6.96
N GLY A 39 -5.42 -21.80 -7.02
CA GLY A 39 -4.20 -21.97 -6.20
C GLY A 39 -4.35 -21.48 -4.76
N GLU A 40 -3.21 -21.29 -4.09
CA GLU A 40 -3.13 -20.64 -2.77
C GLU A 40 -3.87 -19.29 -2.75
N PRO A 41 -4.35 -18.83 -1.57
CA PRO A 41 -5.03 -17.56 -1.41
C PRO A 41 -4.30 -16.41 -2.11
N LEU A 42 -5.06 -15.55 -2.79
CA LEU A 42 -4.50 -14.44 -3.56
C LEU A 42 -4.66 -13.14 -2.78
N TRP A 43 -3.54 -12.44 -2.58
CA TRP A 43 -3.51 -11.09 -2.06
C TRP A 43 -3.14 -10.10 -3.17
N VAL A 44 -4.00 -9.11 -3.42
CA VAL A 44 -3.70 -7.98 -4.30
C VAL A 44 -3.40 -6.70 -3.49
N ALA A 45 -2.22 -6.13 -3.69
CA ALA A 45 -1.80 -4.88 -3.05
C ALA A 45 -1.88 -3.69 -4.03
N LEU A 46 -2.65 -2.67 -3.67
CA LEU A 46 -2.77 -1.40 -4.40
C LEU A 46 -2.04 -0.29 -3.64
N GLY A 47 -1.47 0.68 -4.36
CA GLY A 47 -0.90 1.85 -3.72
C GLY A 47 0.23 2.55 -4.46
N ASP A 48 1.08 3.21 -3.67
CA ASP A 48 2.17 4.07 -4.14
C ASP A 48 3.56 3.48 -3.87
N SER A 49 4.58 4.34 -3.75
CA SER A 49 5.96 3.94 -3.46
C SER A 49 6.11 3.21 -2.12
N MET A 50 5.25 3.47 -1.14
CA MET A 50 5.26 2.73 0.12
C MET A 50 4.89 1.26 -0.12
N THR A 51 3.84 0.99 -0.90
CA THR A 51 3.43 -0.37 -1.29
C THR A 51 4.44 -1.04 -2.21
N GLN A 52 5.16 -0.27 -3.03
CA GLN A 52 6.24 -0.80 -3.86
C GLN A 52 7.51 -1.15 -3.06
N GLY A 53 7.63 -0.65 -1.83
CA GLY A 53 8.76 -0.91 -0.93
C GLY A 53 9.96 0.05 -1.09
N ILE A 54 9.79 1.19 -1.77
CA ILE A 54 10.89 2.15 -1.98
C ILE A 54 11.45 2.62 -0.64
N GLY A 55 12.78 2.60 -0.48
CA GLY A 55 13.49 2.90 0.76
C GLY A 55 13.87 1.67 1.58
N ALA A 56 13.25 0.51 1.33
CA ALA A 56 13.69 -0.77 1.86
C ALA A 56 15.02 -1.22 1.20
N PRO A 57 15.73 -2.22 1.78
CA PRO A 57 16.90 -2.81 1.15
C PRO A 57 16.58 -3.68 -0.07
N ALA A 58 15.38 -4.25 -0.16
CA ALA A 58 14.87 -4.99 -1.32
C ALA A 58 13.32 -4.85 -1.42
N PRO A 59 12.70 -5.12 -2.59
CA PRO A 59 11.26 -4.91 -2.80
C PRO A 59 10.37 -5.70 -1.81
N ASP A 60 10.76 -6.94 -1.52
CA ASP A 60 10.12 -7.86 -0.57
C ASP A 60 10.45 -7.52 0.90
N ARG A 61 11.36 -6.57 1.14
CA ARG A 61 11.64 -6.04 2.49
C ARG A 61 10.82 -4.79 2.80
N GLY A 62 9.96 -4.34 1.89
CA GLY A 62 8.89 -3.38 2.18
C GLY A 62 7.79 -3.99 3.07
N TRP A 63 6.76 -3.21 3.42
CA TRP A 63 5.70 -3.71 4.31
C TRP A 63 4.91 -4.87 3.68
N VAL A 64 4.80 -4.90 2.34
CA VAL A 64 4.08 -5.95 1.62
C VAL A 64 4.74 -7.32 1.85
N GLY A 65 6.04 -7.43 1.59
CA GLY A 65 6.74 -8.71 1.78
C GLY A 65 6.88 -9.08 3.27
N GLN A 66 7.13 -8.11 4.15
CA GLN A 66 7.14 -8.38 5.59
C GLN A 66 5.78 -8.88 6.11
N PHE A 67 4.67 -8.33 5.61
CA PHE A 67 3.34 -8.80 5.97
C PHE A 67 3.02 -10.18 5.35
N ALA A 68 3.52 -10.48 4.15
CA ALA A 68 3.43 -11.82 3.57
C ALA A 68 4.14 -12.87 4.43
N ASP A 69 5.30 -12.54 5.00
CA ASP A 69 6.01 -13.39 5.96
C ASP A 69 5.16 -13.65 7.20
N HIS A 70 4.50 -12.61 7.75
CA HIS A 70 3.60 -12.74 8.91
C HIS A 70 2.38 -13.62 8.61
N LEU A 71 1.74 -13.43 7.46
CA LEU A 71 0.62 -14.26 7.02
C LEU A 71 1.03 -15.74 6.89
N THR A 72 2.21 -16.00 6.33
CA THR A 72 2.77 -17.35 6.22
C THR A 72 3.03 -17.96 7.60
N ALA A 73 3.64 -17.22 8.51
CA ALA A 73 3.88 -17.66 9.89
C ALA A 73 2.58 -17.97 10.64
N ALA A 74 1.50 -17.24 10.34
CA ALA A 74 0.16 -17.49 10.88
C ALA A 74 -0.61 -18.62 10.17
N GLY A 75 0.05 -19.42 9.32
CA GLY A 75 -0.58 -20.54 8.59
C GLY A 75 -1.51 -20.10 7.46
N ARG A 76 -1.38 -18.86 6.97
CA ARG A 76 -2.21 -18.27 5.91
C ARG A 76 -1.33 -17.77 4.76
N PRO A 77 -0.55 -18.64 4.08
CA PRO A 77 0.27 -18.20 2.95
C PRO A 77 -0.61 -17.59 1.86
N HIS A 78 -0.14 -16.49 1.25
CA HIS A 78 -0.81 -15.86 0.12
C HIS A 78 0.18 -15.67 -1.03
N ARG A 79 -0.28 -15.91 -2.25
CA ARG A 79 0.37 -15.40 -3.45
C ARG A 79 0.12 -13.91 -3.52
N VAL A 80 1.15 -13.12 -3.82
CA VAL A 80 1.04 -11.65 -3.80
C VAL A 80 1.10 -11.10 -5.22
N VAL A 81 0.10 -10.32 -5.58
CA VAL A 81 0.10 -9.46 -6.76
C VAL A 81 0.16 -8.01 -6.32
N ASN A 82 1.28 -7.35 -6.58
CA ASN A 82 1.47 -5.95 -6.22
C ASN A 82 1.27 -5.06 -7.45
N LEU A 83 0.18 -4.29 -7.47
CA LEU A 83 -0.20 -3.38 -8.56
C LEU A 83 0.26 -1.95 -8.30
N SER A 84 1.01 -1.70 -7.23
CA SER A 84 1.44 -0.36 -6.85
C SER A 84 2.37 0.30 -7.87
N VAL A 85 2.32 1.62 -7.90
CA VAL A 85 3.17 2.44 -8.77
C VAL A 85 3.78 3.57 -7.94
N THR A 86 5.11 3.68 -7.94
CA THR A 86 5.80 4.79 -7.26
C THR A 86 5.29 6.15 -7.74
N GLY A 87 4.94 7.01 -6.79
CA GLY A 87 4.42 8.35 -7.05
C GLY A 87 2.91 8.41 -7.35
N ALA A 88 2.21 7.26 -7.35
CA ALA A 88 0.78 7.21 -7.56
C ALA A 88 0.02 8.05 -6.54
N ARG A 89 -1.04 8.68 -7.02
CA ARG A 89 -2.09 9.35 -6.27
C ARG A 89 -3.37 8.52 -6.31
N VAL A 90 -4.38 8.95 -5.56
CA VAL A 90 -5.70 8.29 -5.55
C VAL A 90 -6.27 8.16 -6.97
N GLN A 91 -6.14 9.20 -7.79
CA GLN A 91 -6.62 9.15 -9.18
C GLN A 91 -5.90 8.10 -10.02
N ASP A 92 -4.59 7.91 -9.83
CA ASP A 92 -3.83 6.89 -10.58
C ASP A 92 -4.28 5.47 -10.19
N VAL A 93 -4.68 5.26 -8.92
CA VAL A 93 -5.26 3.99 -8.49
C VAL A 93 -6.61 3.75 -9.17
N ILE A 94 -7.46 4.78 -9.25
CA ILE A 94 -8.76 4.71 -9.94
C ILE A 94 -8.57 4.41 -11.43
N ASP A 95 -7.68 5.14 -12.10
CA ASP A 95 -7.55 5.09 -13.55
C ASP A 95 -6.77 3.87 -14.05
N GLN A 96 -5.93 3.25 -13.21
CA GLN A 96 -4.98 2.22 -13.66
C GLN A 96 -5.05 0.94 -12.81
N GLN A 97 -5.02 1.07 -11.49
CA GLN A 97 -4.90 -0.10 -10.60
C GLN A 97 -6.25 -0.80 -10.36
N LEU A 98 -7.35 -0.05 -10.24
CA LEU A 98 -8.69 -0.64 -10.17
C LEU A 98 -9.07 -1.37 -11.47
N PRO A 99 -8.84 -0.83 -12.68
CA PRO A 99 -9.01 -1.59 -13.91
C PRO A 99 -8.17 -2.87 -13.97
N ALA A 100 -6.93 -2.82 -13.49
CA ALA A 100 -6.07 -4.00 -13.43
C ALA A 100 -6.61 -5.06 -12.45
N LEU A 101 -7.07 -4.65 -11.26
CA LEU A 101 -7.76 -5.53 -10.31
C LEU A 101 -9.03 -6.13 -10.93
N ARG A 102 -9.80 -5.33 -11.67
CA ARG A 102 -11.00 -5.80 -12.37
C ARG A 102 -10.67 -6.83 -13.44
N ALA A 103 -9.61 -6.62 -14.21
CA ALA A 103 -9.15 -7.57 -15.22
C ALA A 103 -8.75 -8.92 -14.60
N LEU A 104 -8.15 -8.93 -13.39
CA LEU A 104 -7.87 -10.17 -12.65
C LEU A 104 -9.17 -10.90 -12.27
N LEU A 105 -10.14 -10.17 -11.72
CA LEU A 105 -11.46 -10.70 -11.36
C LEU A 105 -12.19 -11.29 -12.58
N ASP A 106 -12.21 -10.56 -13.69
CA ASP A 106 -12.84 -11.00 -14.94
C ASP A 106 -12.11 -12.22 -15.55
N SER A 107 -10.83 -12.41 -15.22
CA SER A 107 -10.04 -13.60 -15.59
C SER A 107 -10.18 -14.77 -14.61
N GLY A 108 -11.10 -14.66 -13.64
CA GLY A 108 -11.42 -15.71 -12.66
C GLY A 108 -10.57 -15.69 -11.39
N PHE A 109 -9.60 -14.79 -11.25
CA PHE A 109 -8.83 -14.65 -10.01
C PHE A 109 -9.64 -13.84 -9.00
N VAL A 110 -10.12 -14.50 -7.94
CA VAL A 110 -10.83 -13.85 -6.83
C VAL A 110 -9.83 -13.63 -5.68
N PRO A 111 -9.43 -12.39 -5.35
CA PRO A 111 -8.53 -12.14 -4.23
C PRO A 111 -9.21 -12.42 -2.89
N ASP A 112 -8.52 -13.16 -2.03
CA ASP A 112 -8.87 -13.35 -0.61
C ASP A 112 -8.54 -12.11 0.23
N LEU A 113 -7.60 -11.31 -0.25
CA LEU A 113 -7.19 -10.07 0.40
C LEU A 113 -6.93 -8.99 -0.65
N VAL A 114 -7.49 -7.81 -0.43
CA VAL A 114 -7.11 -6.59 -1.15
C VAL A 114 -6.67 -5.55 -0.13
N THR A 115 -5.47 -5.01 -0.29
CA THR A 115 -4.95 -3.95 0.60
C THR A 115 -4.69 -2.68 -0.16
N VAL A 116 -4.96 -1.52 0.45
CA VAL A 116 -4.73 -0.22 -0.18
C VAL A 116 -3.94 0.70 0.75
N VAL A 117 -2.80 1.19 0.27
CA VAL A 117 -2.04 2.30 0.89
C VAL A 117 -1.80 3.37 -0.16
N ILE A 118 -2.56 4.46 -0.08
CA ILE A 118 -2.52 5.55 -1.08
C ILE A 118 -2.91 6.88 -0.44
N GLY A 119 -2.59 7.99 -1.12
CA GLY A 119 -3.02 9.34 -0.75
C GLY A 119 -1.93 10.18 -0.10
N SER A 120 -0.77 9.60 0.20
CA SER A 120 0.41 10.33 0.69
C SER A 120 0.88 11.38 -0.32
N ASN A 121 0.87 11.03 -1.61
CA ASN A 121 1.21 11.92 -2.73
C ASN A 121 0.14 12.97 -3.01
N ASP A 122 -1.10 12.79 -2.54
CA ASP A 122 -2.17 13.76 -2.70
C ASP A 122 -2.07 14.92 -1.71
N VAL A 123 -1.49 14.65 -0.52
CA VAL A 123 -1.45 15.63 0.57
C VAL A 123 -0.29 16.63 0.51
N ILE A 124 0.62 16.46 -0.44
CA ILE A 124 1.86 17.24 -0.58
C ILE A 124 1.63 18.73 -0.90
N SER A 125 0.50 19.09 -1.52
CA SER A 125 0.19 20.49 -1.84
C SER A 125 -1.31 20.76 -1.83
N PRO A 126 -1.74 22.02 -1.57
CA PRO A 126 -3.15 22.39 -1.59
C PRO A 126 -3.85 22.07 -2.92
N ARG A 127 -3.16 22.30 -4.05
CA ARG A 127 -3.71 22.05 -5.40
C ARG A 127 -4.05 20.58 -5.60
N VAL A 128 -3.18 19.67 -5.15
CA VAL A 128 -3.39 18.22 -5.32
C VAL A 128 -4.41 17.69 -4.31
N ARG A 129 -4.45 18.24 -3.09
CA ARG A 129 -5.46 17.87 -2.07
C ARG A 129 -6.89 18.21 -2.47
N ALA A 130 -7.10 19.23 -3.30
CA ALA A 130 -8.43 19.59 -3.75
C ALA A 130 -9.13 18.37 -4.39
N GLY A 131 -10.33 18.04 -3.93
CA GLY A 131 -11.10 16.88 -4.40
C GLY A 131 -10.67 15.52 -3.83
N LEU A 132 -9.76 15.49 -2.84
CA LEU A 132 -9.23 14.23 -2.30
C LEU A 132 -10.32 13.35 -1.68
N THR A 133 -11.28 13.95 -0.97
CA THR A 133 -12.36 13.19 -0.32
C THR A 133 -13.26 12.53 -1.36
N GLU A 134 -13.59 13.24 -2.44
CA GLU A 134 -14.43 12.77 -3.53
C GLU A 134 -13.75 11.61 -4.29
N ARG A 135 -12.45 11.77 -4.62
CA ARG A 135 -11.67 10.69 -5.25
C ARG A 135 -11.55 9.47 -4.34
N PHE A 136 -11.39 9.66 -3.02
CA PHE A 136 -11.39 8.52 -2.10
C PHE A 136 -12.74 7.80 -2.08
N ALA A 137 -13.86 8.51 -2.15
CA ALA A 137 -15.18 7.88 -2.25
C ALA A 137 -15.29 7.00 -3.50
N GLU A 138 -14.88 7.52 -4.65
CA GLU A 138 -14.83 6.77 -5.92
C GLU A 138 -13.93 5.54 -5.82
N LEU A 139 -12.72 5.70 -5.29
CA LEU A 139 -11.80 4.57 -5.04
C LEU A 139 -12.46 3.50 -4.18
N LEU A 140 -13.07 3.88 -3.06
CA LEU A 140 -13.71 2.93 -2.14
C LEU A 140 -14.91 2.22 -2.75
N ASP A 141 -15.66 2.89 -3.63
CA ASP A 141 -16.79 2.28 -4.32
C ASP A 141 -16.35 1.28 -5.41
N GLY A 142 -15.12 1.39 -5.92
CA GLY A 142 -14.52 0.43 -6.84
C GLY A 142 -13.81 -0.77 -6.19
N LEU A 143 -13.69 -0.80 -4.85
CA LEU A 143 -13.03 -1.91 -4.14
C LEU A 143 -14.00 -3.07 -3.84
N PRO A 144 -13.52 -4.33 -3.84
CA PRO A 144 -14.27 -5.46 -3.31
C PRO A 144 -14.58 -5.28 -1.82
N ASN A 145 -15.72 -5.82 -1.37
CA ASN A 145 -16.05 -5.85 0.05
C ASN A 145 -14.99 -6.63 0.85
N GLY A 146 -14.66 -6.15 2.04
CA GLY A 146 -13.63 -6.75 2.90
C GLY A 146 -12.21 -6.28 2.59
N SER A 147 -12.02 -5.37 1.64
CA SER A 147 -10.71 -4.74 1.39
C SER A 147 -10.17 -4.06 2.66
N VAL A 148 -8.87 -4.13 2.88
CA VAL A 148 -8.18 -3.47 4.01
C VAL A 148 -7.55 -2.17 3.53
N VAL A 149 -8.04 -1.02 4.02
CA VAL A 149 -7.61 0.29 3.53
C VAL A 149 -6.92 1.07 4.63
N ALA A 150 -5.70 1.53 4.38
CA ALA A 150 -4.97 2.35 5.31
C ALA A 150 -5.51 3.78 5.34
N ASN A 151 -5.67 4.35 6.54
CA ASN A 151 -6.01 5.76 6.68
C ASN A 151 -4.79 6.68 6.50
N LEU A 152 -5.05 7.97 6.36
CA LEU A 152 -4.03 9.00 6.19
C LEU A 152 -3.74 9.70 7.54
N PRO A 153 -2.60 9.42 8.21
CA PRO A 153 -2.37 9.91 9.58
C PRO A 153 -2.00 11.40 9.66
N ASN A 154 -2.09 12.16 8.57
CA ASN A 154 -1.74 13.60 8.54
C ASN A 154 -2.88 14.48 9.09
N PRO A 155 -2.58 15.73 9.52
CA PRO A 155 -3.55 16.59 10.19
C PRO A 155 -4.44 17.40 9.22
N HIS A 156 -4.32 17.22 7.91
CA HIS A 156 -5.10 18.01 6.96
C HIS A 156 -6.60 17.67 7.03
N ARG A 157 -7.44 18.68 6.81
CA ARG A 157 -8.89 18.55 6.87
C ARG A 157 -9.42 17.49 5.91
N GLU A 158 -8.84 17.40 4.72
CA GLU A 158 -9.19 16.39 3.71
C GLU A 158 -8.87 14.98 4.21
N ALA A 159 -7.73 14.76 4.88
CA ALA A 159 -7.38 13.46 5.45
C ALA A 159 -8.33 13.05 6.59
N ARG A 160 -8.76 14.00 7.43
CA ARG A 160 -9.79 13.75 8.46
C ARG A 160 -11.15 13.39 7.85
N ARG A 161 -11.50 13.98 6.70
CA ARG A 161 -12.71 13.61 5.96
C ARG A 161 -12.61 12.23 5.33
N VAL A 162 -11.46 11.89 4.74
CA VAL A 162 -11.17 10.54 4.23
C VAL A 162 -11.27 9.51 5.36
N GLU A 163 -10.73 9.79 6.53
CA GLU A 163 -10.85 8.92 7.69
C GLU A 163 -12.31 8.73 8.14
N ALA A 164 -13.11 9.81 8.18
CA ALA A 164 -14.53 9.70 8.50
C ALA A 164 -15.27 8.81 7.49
N LEU A 165 -14.93 8.91 6.21
CA LEU A 165 -15.47 8.07 5.14
C LEU A 165 -15.05 6.60 5.32
N LEU A 166 -13.77 6.33 5.58
CA LEU A 166 -13.27 4.97 5.85
C LEU A 166 -13.99 4.34 7.05
N ARG A 167 -14.13 5.07 8.16
CA ARG A 167 -14.86 4.61 9.36
C ARG A 167 -16.35 4.44 9.12
N GLN A 168 -16.93 5.19 8.17
CA GLN A 168 -18.30 4.94 7.74
C GLN A 168 -18.39 3.60 6.98
N ARG A 169 -17.56 3.40 5.96
CA ARG A 169 -17.55 2.15 5.17
C ARG A 169 -17.23 0.91 6.00
N GLU A 170 -16.39 1.05 7.03
CA GLU A 170 -16.10 -0.03 7.98
C GLU A 170 -17.32 -0.41 8.82
N ARG A 171 -18.07 0.57 9.35
CA ARG A 171 -19.32 0.31 10.08
C ARG A 171 -20.41 -0.29 9.19
N GLU A 172 -20.38 0.01 7.88
CA GLU A 172 -21.23 -0.61 6.87
C GLU A 172 -20.78 -2.04 6.50
N GLY A 173 -19.67 -2.54 7.06
CA GLY A 173 -19.11 -3.86 6.76
C GLY A 173 -18.48 -3.97 5.37
N ARG A 174 -18.20 -2.84 4.69
CA ARG A 174 -17.65 -2.82 3.33
C ARG A 174 -16.14 -2.96 3.28
N LEU A 175 -15.42 -2.55 4.33
CA LEU A 175 -13.96 -2.60 4.40
C LEU A 175 -13.47 -2.76 5.83
N VAL A 176 -12.18 -3.02 6.00
CA VAL A 176 -11.47 -2.94 7.30
C VAL A 176 -10.47 -1.80 7.25
N VAL A 177 -10.39 -0.98 8.30
CA VAL A 177 -9.42 0.13 8.35
C VAL A 177 -8.10 -0.33 8.96
N ALA A 178 -7.01 -0.24 8.18
CA ALA A 178 -5.65 -0.27 8.72
C ALA A 178 -5.32 1.11 9.32
N ASP A 179 -5.53 1.28 10.63
CA ASP A 179 -5.39 2.57 11.29
C ASP A 179 -3.92 2.93 11.56
N MET A 180 -3.31 3.55 10.55
CA MET A 180 -1.96 4.12 10.61
C MET A 180 -1.83 5.25 11.63
N ARG A 181 -2.92 5.95 11.99
CA ARG A 181 -2.86 7.01 13.01
C ARG A 181 -2.77 6.40 14.42
N ALA A 182 -3.58 5.39 14.70
CA ALA A 182 -3.61 4.76 16.02
C ALA A 182 -2.40 3.84 16.25
N HIS A 183 -2.02 3.06 15.23
CA HIS A 183 -1.06 1.96 15.37
C HIS A 183 0.24 2.16 14.59
N GLY A 184 0.30 3.16 13.71
CA GLY A 184 1.52 3.49 12.98
C GLY A 184 2.64 4.04 13.88
N PRO A 185 3.84 4.26 13.32
CA PRO A 185 4.98 4.72 14.08
C PRO A 185 4.73 6.12 14.67
N ARG A 186 4.72 6.22 16.01
CA ARG A 186 4.68 7.51 16.73
C ARG A 186 5.88 8.42 16.45
N SER A 187 7.00 7.84 16.01
CA SER A 187 8.21 8.55 15.61
C SER A 187 8.89 7.85 14.44
N TRP A 188 9.28 8.66 13.45
CA TRP A 188 10.04 8.25 12.26
C TRP A 188 11.56 8.26 12.48
N ARG A 189 12.05 8.61 13.68
CA ARG A 189 13.48 8.52 13.99
C ARG A 189 13.95 7.07 13.84
N GLY A 190 15.01 6.88 13.02
CA GLY A 190 15.56 5.57 12.69
C GLY A 190 14.70 4.73 11.73
N LYS A 191 13.60 5.27 11.21
CA LYS A 191 12.64 4.55 10.35
C LYS A 191 12.56 5.08 8.92
N LEU A 192 13.47 5.98 8.56
CA LEU A 192 13.52 6.60 7.25
C LEU A 192 14.78 6.15 6.51
N ALA A 193 14.64 5.96 5.21
CA ALA A 193 15.72 5.66 4.29
C ALA A 193 16.68 6.86 4.16
N ALA A 194 17.71 6.68 3.32
CA ALA A 194 18.75 7.69 3.11
C ALA A 194 18.21 9.03 2.56
N ASP A 195 17.06 9.01 1.88
CA ASP A 195 16.38 10.20 1.37
C ASP A 195 15.57 10.99 2.42
N LYS A 196 15.49 10.46 3.66
CA LYS A 196 14.75 11.03 4.79
C LYS A 196 13.24 11.23 4.51
N PHE A 197 12.71 10.49 3.55
CA PHE A 197 11.31 10.58 3.15
C PHE A 197 10.63 9.21 3.15
N HIS A 198 11.21 8.23 2.45
CA HIS A 198 10.63 6.90 2.42
C HIS A 198 10.93 6.12 3.70
N PRO A 199 10.04 5.19 4.11
CA PRO A 199 10.35 4.25 5.18
C PRO A 199 11.57 3.39 4.82
N ASN A 200 12.40 3.06 5.80
CA ASN A 200 13.33 1.94 5.68
C ASN A 200 12.64 0.63 6.12
N ASP A 201 13.38 -0.48 6.15
CA ASP A 201 12.92 -1.78 6.65
C ASP A 201 12.23 -1.71 8.02
N ALA A 202 12.78 -0.97 8.99
CA ALA A 202 12.18 -0.79 10.31
C ALA A 202 10.90 0.07 10.29
N GLY A 203 10.83 1.07 9.40
CA GLY A 203 9.61 1.83 9.14
C GLY A 203 8.52 0.97 8.54
N TYR A 204 8.88 0.13 7.58
CA TYR A 204 7.97 -0.84 6.97
C TYR A 204 7.53 -1.94 7.93
N ALA A 205 8.38 -2.39 8.84
CA ALA A 205 7.99 -3.30 9.91
C ALA A 205 6.90 -2.68 10.81
N ALA A 206 6.98 -1.37 11.07
CA ALA A 206 5.93 -0.67 11.81
C ALA A 206 4.62 -0.57 11.03
N MET A 207 4.69 -0.39 9.71
CA MET A 207 3.51 -0.41 8.85
C MET A 207 2.87 -1.79 8.76
N ALA A 208 3.66 -2.86 8.57
CA ALA A 208 3.17 -4.23 8.50
C ALA A 208 2.39 -4.63 9.77
N ARG A 209 2.84 -4.20 10.95
CA ARG A 209 2.09 -4.41 12.21
C ARG A 209 0.71 -3.77 12.23
N VAL A 210 0.49 -2.67 11.51
CA VAL A 210 -0.85 -2.07 11.41
C VAL A 210 -1.81 -3.03 10.69
N PHE A 211 -1.31 -3.76 9.70
CA PHE A 211 -2.09 -4.79 9.01
C PHE A 211 -2.24 -6.07 9.83
N ASP A 212 -1.24 -6.44 10.64
CA ASP A 212 -1.38 -7.52 11.63
C ASP A 212 -2.57 -7.24 12.55
N ILE A 213 -2.65 -6.02 13.10
CA ILE A 213 -3.74 -5.57 13.98
C ILE A 213 -5.08 -5.58 13.23
N ALA A 214 -5.12 -5.01 12.03
CA ALA A 214 -6.34 -4.93 11.22
C ALA A 214 -6.92 -6.31 10.90
N LEU A 215 -6.07 -7.33 10.73
CA LEU A 215 -6.48 -8.72 10.46
C LEU A 215 -6.48 -9.63 11.69
N GLY A 216 -6.24 -9.10 12.89
CA GLY A 216 -6.24 -9.88 14.14
C GLY A 216 -5.13 -10.94 14.24
N LEU A 217 -3.96 -10.71 13.63
CA LEU A 217 -2.83 -11.65 13.60
C LEU A 217 -1.89 -11.55 14.80
N GLU A 218 -2.15 -10.64 15.76
CA GLU A 218 -1.23 -10.37 16.87
C GLU A 218 -0.97 -11.55 17.82
N GLY A 219 -1.83 -12.58 17.81
CA GLY A 219 -1.71 -13.78 18.64
C GLY A 219 -1.06 -15.01 17.96
N ALA A 220 -0.66 -14.91 16.69
CA ALA A 220 -0.17 -16.04 15.90
C ALA A 220 1.36 -16.21 15.89
N ARG A 221 2.07 -15.64 16.88
CA ARG A 221 3.54 -15.62 16.96
C ARG A 221 4.08 -16.59 18.01
#